data_AF-E3H2K5-F1
#
_entry.id   AF-E3H2K5-F1
#
_cell.length_a   1.000
_cell.length_b   1.000
_cell.length_c   1.000
_cell.angle_alpha   90.00
_cell.angle_beta   90.00
_cell.angle_gamma   90.00
#
_symmetry.space_group_name_H-M   'P 1'
#
loop_
_entity.id
_entity.type
_entity.pdbx_description
1 polymer ?
#
loop_
_entity_poly.entity_id
_entity_poly.type
_entity_poly.pdbx_seq_one_letter_code
_entity_poly.pdbx_strand_id
1 'polypeptide(L)'
;MPNGTLNLASTPEAALRERLGPRLIGLIALPMNRFDGVYVARVQLPRVFKVADFRQAFGGFAPGDISSALFHAEGYSVTQQWAEAVREAGLEGIIARSRFSSGSALYLFGTSGENREFGSIGGEETALSVARAIPFFPEIVSVEEEEFEFE
;
A
#
# COMPACT_ATOMS: atom_id res chain seq x y z
N MET A 1 10.25 -10.75 4.38
CA MET A 1 9.16 -10.91 5.36
C MET A 1 8.85 -12.40 5.41
N PRO A 2 9.47 -13.18 6.30
CA PRO A 2 8.94 -14.50 6.57
C PRO A 2 7.61 -14.29 7.31
N ASN A 3 6.57 -15.04 6.95
CA ASN A 3 5.24 -15.05 7.57
C ASN A 3 4.17 -14.12 6.99
N GLY A 4 4.46 -13.06 6.24
CA GLY A 4 3.42 -12.27 5.54
C GLY A 4 2.90 -11.05 6.30
N THR A 5 2.24 -10.14 5.59
CA THR A 5 1.85 -8.83 6.12
C THR A 5 0.55 -8.38 5.49
N LEU A 6 -0.40 -7.93 6.30
CA LEU A 6 -1.57 -7.23 5.80
C LEU A 6 -1.23 -5.74 5.67
N ASN A 7 -1.24 -5.25 4.44
CA ASN A 7 -1.00 -3.85 4.12
C ASN A 7 -2.35 -3.13 4.02
N LEU A 8 -2.54 -2.13 4.87
CA LEU A 8 -3.71 -1.27 4.92
C LEU A 8 -3.29 0.18 4.73
N ALA A 9 -4.25 1.03 4.39
CA ALA A 9 -4.03 2.46 4.37
C ALA A 9 -5.21 3.20 5.01
N SER A 10 -4.95 4.41 5.50
CA SER A 10 -5.95 5.21 6.22
C SER A 10 -7.07 5.75 5.33
N THR A 11 -6.87 5.80 4.01
CA THR A 11 -7.86 6.27 3.04
C THR A 11 -7.82 5.43 1.76
N PRO A 12 -8.93 5.39 0.98
CA PRO A 12 -8.95 4.76 -0.33
C PRO A 12 -7.88 5.30 -1.29
N GLU A 13 -7.63 6.62 -1.25
CA GLU A 13 -6.57 7.26 -2.01
C GLU A 13 -5.19 6.71 -1.61
N ALA A 14 -4.89 6.67 -0.32
CA ALA A 14 -3.61 6.16 0.16
C ALA A 14 -3.42 4.69 -0.22
N ALA A 15 -4.46 3.86 -0.13
CA ALA A 15 -4.42 2.46 -0.54
C ALA A 15 -4.11 2.32 -2.04
N LEU A 16 -4.82 3.08 -2.88
CA LEU A 16 -4.63 3.05 -4.32
C LEU A 16 -3.24 3.57 -4.72
N ARG A 17 -2.81 4.69 -4.11
CA ARG A 17 -1.50 5.29 -4.38
C ARG A 17 -0.34 4.45 -3.83
N GLU A 18 -0.47 3.72 -2.73
CA GLU A 18 0.55 2.75 -2.30
C GLU A 18 0.63 1.54 -3.25
N ARG A 19 -0.51 1.05 -3.74
CA ARG A 19 -0.57 -0.07 -4.69
C ARG A 19 0.03 0.29 -6.05
N LEU A 20 -0.28 1.49 -6.55
CA LEU A 20 0.11 1.94 -7.88
C LEU A 20 1.38 2.79 -7.88
N GLY A 21 1.75 3.41 -6.75
CA GLY A 21 2.77 4.45 -6.61
C GLY A 21 4.08 4.19 -7.33
N PRO A 22 4.71 3.00 -7.21
CA PRO A 22 5.92 2.67 -7.96
C PRO A 22 5.77 2.77 -9.49
N ARG A 23 4.55 2.59 -9.99
CA ARG A 23 4.17 2.70 -11.41
C ARG A 23 3.63 4.09 -11.76
N LEU A 24 3.28 4.93 -10.78
CA LEU A 24 2.79 6.31 -10.98
C LEU A 24 3.93 7.31 -11.12
N ILE A 25 5.13 7.00 -10.59
CA ILE A 25 6.28 7.91 -10.66
C ILE A 25 6.61 8.18 -12.13
N GLY A 26 6.45 9.44 -12.55
CA GLY A 26 6.84 9.92 -13.88
C GLY A 26 5.78 9.76 -14.98
N LEU A 27 4.57 9.26 -14.67
CA LEU A 27 3.49 9.14 -15.65
C LEU A 27 2.47 10.28 -15.52
N ILE A 28 2.14 10.89 -16.66
CA ILE A 28 1.09 11.92 -16.78
C ILE A 28 -0.29 11.26 -16.91
N ALA A 29 -0.35 10.08 -17.52
CA ALA A 29 -1.57 9.31 -17.75
C ALA A 29 -1.38 7.81 -17.44
N LEU A 30 -2.47 7.12 -17.11
CA LEU A 30 -2.52 5.70 -16.78
C LEU A 30 -3.47 4.95 -17.70
N PRO A 31 -3.05 3.81 -18.26
CA PRO A 31 -3.96 2.99 -19.06
C PRO A 31 -5.02 2.32 -18.17
N MET A 32 -6.26 2.32 -18.63
CA MET A 32 -7.43 1.83 -17.88
C MET A 32 -7.30 0.37 -17.45
N ASN A 33 -6.62 -0.46 -18.25
CA ASN A 33 -6.38 -1.88 -17.93
C ASN A 33 -5.55 -2.10 -16.66
N ARG A 34 -4.90 -1.07 -16.10
CA ARG A 34 -4.21 -1.15 -14.80
C ARG A 34 -5.16 -1.31 -13.62
N PHE A 35 -6.45 -1.03 -13.83
CA PHE A 35 -7.48 -1.12 -12.82
C PHE A 35 -8.28 -2.43 -12.89
N ASP A 36 -8.06 -3.26 -13.92
CA ASP A 36 -8.80 -4.51 -14.13
C ASP A 36 -8.58 -5.49 -12.98
N GLY A 37 -9.68 -5.96 -12.39
CA GLY A 37 -9.64 -6.87 -11.25
C GLY A 37 -9.06 -6.28 -9.95
N VAL A 38 -8.87 -4.96 -9.88
CA VAL A 38 -8.34 -4.29 -8.68
C VAL A 38 -9.47 -3.62 -7.92
N TYR A 39 -9.55 -3.91 -6.62
CA TYR A 39 -10.55 -3.37 -5.71
C TYR A 39 -9.88 -2.68 -4.53
N VAL A 40 -10.55 -1.66 -4.00
CA VAL A 40 -10.21 -1.03 -2.73
C VAL A 40 -11.23 -1.51 -1.70
N ALA A 41 -10.77 -2.39 -0.81
CA ALA A 41 -11.60 -2.97 0.25
C ALA A 41 -11.45 -2.19 1.55
N ARG A 42 -12.57 -1.98 2.25
CA ARG A 42 -12.58 -1.49 3.63
C ARG A 42 -12.49 -2.69 4.56
N VAL A 43 -11.44 -2.71 5.40
CA VAL A 43 -11.23 -3.80 6.36
C VAL A 43 -11.67 -3.35 7.75
N GLN A 44 -12.60 -4.07 8.34
CA GLN A 44 -12.98 -3.89 9.74
C GLN A 44 -12.06 -4.74 10.62
N LEU A 45 -11.16 -4.07 11.34
CA LEU A 45 -10.28 -4.73 12.30
C LEU A 45 -11.10 -5.24 13.50
N PRO A 46 -10.85 -6.48 13.98
CA PRO A 46 -11.66 -7.11 15.02
C PRO A 46 -11.29 -6.64 16.44
N ARG A 47 -10.14 -5.98 16.58
CA ARG A 47 -9.63 -5.45 17.84
C ARG A 47 -8.62 -4.33 17.59
N VAL A 48 -8.18 -3.72 18.67
CA VAL A 48 -7.03 -2.81 18.67
C VAL A 48 -5.75 -3.64 18.57
N PHE A 49 -4.84 -3.20 17.69
CA PHE A 49 -3.50 -3.76 17.53
C PHE A 49 -2.46 -2.79 18.10
N LYS A 50 -1.47 -3.31 18.82
CA LYS A 50 -0.33 -2.53 19.31
C LYS A 50 0.72 -2.42 18.21
N VAL A 51 0.92 -1.22 17.68
CA VAL A 51 1.83 -0.98 16.55
C VAL A 51 2.87 0.08 16.86
N ALA A 52 4.04 -0.03 16.23
CA ALA A 52 5.05 1.03 16.27
C ALA A 52 4.58 2.22 15.42
N ASP A 53 4.61 3.43 15.99
CA ASP A 53 4.23 4.65 15.29
C ASP A 53 5.45 5.38 14.71
N PHE A 54 5.59 5.29 13.40
CA PHE A 54 6.66 5.91 12.62
C PHE A 54 6.14 7.06 11.74
N ARG A 55 5.00 7.67 12.10
CA ARG A 55 4.48 8.84 11.38
C ARG A 55 5.24 10.12 11.70
N GLN A 56 6.01 10.13 12.79
CA GLN A 56 6.84 11.25 13.23
C GLN A 56 8.31 10.94 13.03
N ALA A 57 9.12 11.97 12.78
CA ALA A 57 10.56 11.83 12.66
C ALA A 57 11.16 11.43 14.02
N PHE A 58 12.08 10.48 14.02
CA PHE A 58 12.82 10.09 15.22
C PHE A 58 14.20 9.56 14.83
N GLY A 59 15.22 9.78 15.67
CA GLY A 59 16.54 9.15 15.50
C GLY A 59 17.23 9.40 14.16
N GLY A 60 16.95 10.53 13.49
CA GLY A 60 17.50 10.84 12.17
C GLY A 60 16.73 10.25 10.97
N PHE A 61 15.64 9.52 11.20
CA PHE A 61 14.76 8.99 10.16
C PHE A 61 13.59 9.94 9.88
N ALA A 62 13.31 10.19 8.60
CA ALA A 62 12.11 10.90 8.18
C ALA A 62 10.90 9.93 8.09
N PRO A 63 9.67 10.41 8.37
CA PRO A 63 8.47 9.62 8.16
C PRO A 63 8.36 9.10 6.72
N GLY A 64 8.24 7.78 6.57
CA GLY A 64 8.24 7.11 5.27
C GLY A 64 9.55 6.42 4.92
N ASP A 65 10.67 6.79 5.54
CA ASP A 65 11.99 6.17 5.30
C ASP A 65 12.01 4.69 5.69
N ILE A 66 11.23 4.29 6.69
CA ILE A 66 11.13 2.90 7.15
C ILE A 66 10.45 1.99 6.11
N SER A 67 9.58 2.58 5.27
CA SER A 67 8.96 1.92 4.11
C SER A 67 9.70 2.20 2.80
N SER A 68 10.71 3.07 2.83
CA SER A 68 11.59 3.38 1.73
C SER A 68 12.76 2.42 1.80
N ALA A 69 12.80 1.44 0.90
CA ALA A 69 14.09 0.93 0.47
C ALA A 69 14.77 2.12 -0.22
N LEU A 70 15.46 2.96 0.56
CA LEU A 70 16.37 3.95 0.03
C LEU A 70 17.29 3.22 -0.95
N PHE A 71 17.63 3.90 -2.04
CA PHE A 71 18.38 3.50 -3.24
C PHE A 71 19.77 2.85 -3.00
N HIS A 72 19.94 2.13 -1.91
CA HIS A 72 21.14 1.44 -1.46
C HIS A 72 21.09 -0.02 -1.90
N ALA A 73 22.27 -0.61 -2.07
CA ALA A 73 22.49 -2.00 -2.47
C ALA A 73 21.76 -3.04 -1.58
N GLU A 74 21.25 -2.62 -0.42
CA GLU A 74 20.60 -3.45 0.59
C GLU A 74 19.07 -3.62 0.37
N GLY A 75 18.44 -2.80 -0.49
CA GLY A 75 17.05 -2.99 -0.92
C GLY A 75 16.02 -3.16 0.22
N TYR A 76 15.10 -4.12 0.07
CA TYR A 76 13.99 -4.39 1.01
C TYR A 76 14.44 -5.00 2.35
N SER A 77 15.74 -5.27 2.54
CA SER A 77 16.26 -5.88 3.76
C SER A 77 16.13 -4.96 4.99
N VAL A 78 16.27 -3.63 4.81
CA VAL A 78 16.13 -2.66 5.91
C VAL A 78 14.70 -2.65 6.46
N THR A 79 13.70 -2.63 5.58
CA THR A 79 12.28 -2.74 5.97
C THR A 79 12.00 -4.06 6.69
N GLN A 80 12.66 -5.16 6.29
CA GLN A 80 12.52 -6.45 6.98
C GLN A 80 13.15 -6.45 8.36
N GLN A 81 14.34 -5.87 8.53
CA GLN A 81 15.01 -5.73 9.82
C GLN A 81 14.15 -4.92 10.80
N TRP A 82 13.56 -3.81 10.34
CA TRP A 82 12.61 -3.05 11.16
C TRP A 82 11.38 -3.87 11.56
N ALA A 83 10.79 -4.61 10.61
CA ALA A 83 9.65 -5.46 10.92
C ALA A 83 10.00 -6.55 11.95
N GLU A 84 11.19 -7.12 11.86
CA GLU A 84 11.69 -8.13 12.80
C GLU A 84 11.93 -7.53 14.19
N ALA A 85 12.62 -6.38 14.30
CA ALA A 85 12.86 -5.72 15.58
C ALA A 85 11.55 -5.29 16.27
N VAL A 86 10.58 -4.77 15.50
CA VAL A 86 9.26 -4.37 16.03
C VAL A 86 8.51 -5.60 16.54
N ARG A 87 8.57 -6.73 15.82
CA ARG A 87 7.98 -8.00 16.26
C ARG A 87 8.65 -8.53 17.53
N GLU A 88 9.98 -8.49 17.61
CA GLU A 88 10.75 -8.91 18.79
C GLU A 88 10.45 -8.05 20.02
N ALA A 89 10.12 -6.77 19.81
CA ALA A 89 9.62 -5.88 20.86
C ALA A 89 8.16 -6.19 21.32
N GLY A 90 7.53 -7.22 20.76
CA GLY A 90 6.17 -7.65 21.13
C GLY A 90 5.07 -6.79 20.50
N LEU A 91 5.38 -6.03 19.43
CA LEU A 91 4.41 -5.25 18.68
C LEU A 91 3.90 -6.05 17.46
N GLU A 92 2.71 -5.69 17.01
CA GLU A 92 1.92 -6.46 16.04
C GLU A 92 1.96 -5.84 14.64
N GLY A 93 2.69 -4.74 14.46
CA GLY A 93 2.77 -4.04 13.20
C GLY A 93 3.41 -2.67 13.29
N ILE A 94 3.36 -1.97 12.17
CA ILE A 94 3.94 -0.63 11.97
C ILE A 94 2.90 0.28 11.34
N ILE A 95 2.78 1.52 11.82
CA ILE A 95 2.09 2.60 11.11
C ILE A 95 3.11 3.66 10.67
N ALA A 96 3.05 4.07 9.40
CA ALA A 96 3.94 5.08 8.82
C ALA A 96 3.13 6.04 7.93
N ARG A 97 3.72 7.20 7.59
CA ARG A 97 3.14 8.05 6.54
C ARG A 97 3.20 7.33 5.20
N SER A 98 2.15 7.48 4.40
CA SER A 98 2.17 7.01 3.02
C SER A 98 3.25 7.77 2.24
N ARG A 99 3.95 7.07 1.35
CA ARG A 99 4.97 7.67 0.48
C ARG A 99 4.37 8.41 -0.70
N PHE A 100 3.15 8.04 -1.07
CA PHE A 100 2.50 8.51 -2.29
C PHE A 100 1.29 9.38 -2.01
N SER A 101 0.92 9.61 -0.75
CA SER A 101 -0.25 10.40 -0.37
C SER A 101 -0.06 11.10 0.98
N SER A 102 -0.99 11.98 1.35
CA SER A 102 -1.04 12.59 2.68
C SER A 102 -1.52 11.65 3.79
N GLY A 103 -1.95 10.43 3.45
CA GLY A 103 -2.45 9.42 4.38
C GLY A 103 -1.36 8.66 5.14
N SER A 104 -1.76 7.61 5.85
CA SER A 104 -0.87 6.66 6.53
C SER A 104 -1.05 5.26 5.97
N ALA A 105 0.04 4.48 5.98
CA ALA A 105 0.04 3.06 5.70
C ALA A 105 0.21 2.28 7.03
N LEU A 106 -0.55 1.21 7.18
CA LEU A 106 -0.52 0.31 8.33
C LEU A 106 -0.12 -1.09 7.84
N TYR A 107 0.89 -1.66 8.47
CA TYR A 107 1.44 -2.96 8.14
C TYR A 107 1.27 -3.87 9.35
N LEU A 108 0.30 -4.79 9.30
CA LEU A 108 0.05 -5.75 10.39
C LEU A 108 0.80 -7.05 10.12
N PHE A 109 1.55 -7.51 11.11
CA PHE A 109 2.33 -8.75 11.04
C PHE A 109 1.44 -9.94 11.33
N GLY A 110 1.50 -10.97 10.49
CA GLY A 110 0.72 -12.19 10.67
C GLY A 110 1.25 -13.34 9.83
N THR A 111 0.38 -14.32 9.59
CA THR A 111 0.65 -15.46 8.70
C THR A 111 0.22 -15.16 7.27
N SER A 112 0.87 -15.81 6.29
CA SER A 112 0.68 -15.57 4.87
C SER A 112 -0.55 -16.33 4.40
N GLY A 113 -1.27 -15.76 3.44
CA GLY A 113 -2.53 -16.32 2.95
C GLY A 113 -3.74 -15.75 3.68
N GLU A 114 -4.85 -16.48 3.63
CA GLU A 114 -6.09 -16.08 4.30
C GLU A 114 -5.86 -16.02 5.82
N ASN A 115 -5.95 -14.82 6.38
CA ASN A 115 -5.80 -14.60 7.81
C ASN A 115 -7.09 -14.01 8.39
N ARG A 116 -7.86 -14.85 9.08
CA ARG A 116 -9.13 -14.46 9.71
C ARG A 116 -8.96 -13.59 10.95
N GLU A 117 -7.73 -13.50 11.48
CA GLU A 117 -7.43 -12.70 12.68
C GLU A 117 -7.38 -11.20 12.37
N PHE A 118 -7.25 -10.81 11.10
CA PHE A 118 -7.25 -9.41 10.68
C PHE A 118 -8.63 -8.83 10.35
N GLY A 119 -9.68 -9.64 10.48
CA GLY A 119 -11.06 -9.18 10.41
C GLY A 119 -11.75 -9.51 9.10
N SER A 120 -12.68 -8.64 8.71
CA SER A 120 -13.59 -8.87 7.58
C SER A 120 -13.65 -7.68 6.65
N ILE A 121 -14.00 -7.93 5.39
CA ILE A 121 -14.27 -6.90 4.40
C ILE A 121 -15.65 -6.31 4.69
N GLY A 122 -15.69 -5.02 5.01
CA GLY A 122 -16.92 -4.26 5.26
C GLY A 122 -17.52 -3.62 4.00
N GLY A 123 -16.87 -3.81 2.85
CA GLY A 123 -17.28 -3.30 1.55
C GLY A 123 -16.09 -3.10 0.62
N GLU A 124 -16.36 -3.06 -0.68
CA GLU A 124 -15.34 -2.88 -1.71
C GLU A 124 -15.85 -1.97 -2.83
N GLU A 125 -14.92 -1.22 -3.41
CA GLU A 125 -15.16 -0.34 -4.57
C GLU A 125 -14.12 -0.66 -5.63
N THR A 126 -14.46 -0.54 -6.92
CA THR A 126 -13.47 -0.75 -7.98
C THR A 126 -12.38 0.31 -7.88
N ALA A 127 -11.14 -0.08 -8.11
CA ALA A 127 -10.02 0.85 -8.09
C ALA A 127 -10.20 1.99 -9.11
N LEU A 128 -10.85 1.72 -10.25
CA LEU A 128 -11.19 2.73 -11.26
C LEU A 128 -12.19 3.77 -10.72
N SER A 129 -13.23 3.34 -9.99
CA SER A 129 -14.19 4.25 -9.37
C SER A 129 -13.50 5.16 -8.34
N VAL A 130 -12.67 4.56 -7.48
CA VAL A 130 -11.90 5.31 -6.48
C VAL A 130 -10.94 6.30 -7.14
N ALA A 131 -10.23 5.88 -8.19
CA ALA A 131 -9.30 6.73 -8.93
C ALA A 131 -9.98 7.98 -9.49
N ARG A 132 -11.16 7.81 -10.11
CA ARG A 132 -11.95 8.91 -10.70
C ARG A 132 -12.48 9.90 -9.67
N ALA A 133 -12.64 9.47 -8.41
CA ALA A 133 -13.10 10.32 -7.32
C ALA A 133 -11.99 11.12 -6.64
N ILE A 134 -10.71 10.82 -6.89
CA ILE A 134 -9.56 11.49 -6.26
C ILE A 134 -9.21 12.78 -7.01
N PRO A 135 -9.20 13.95 -6.34
CA PRO A 135 -8.72 15.19 -6.95
C PRO A 135 -7.26 15.06 -7.39
N PHE A 136 -6.95 15.58 -8.59
CA PHE A 136 -5.59 15.59 -9.15
C PHE A 136 -4.96 14.19 -9.26
N PHE A 137 -5.78 13.16 -9.46
CA PHE A 137 -5.31 11.85 -9.89
C PHE A 137 -4.84 11.92 -11.35
N PRO A 138 -3.79 11.18 -11.76
CA PRO A 138 -3.37 11.14 -13.16
C PRO A 138 -4.52 10.79 -14.10
N GLU A 139 -4.48 11.34 -15.31
CA GLU A 139 -5.51 11.07 -16.32
C GLU A 139 -5.59 9.57 -16.62
N ILE A 140 -6.81 9.03 -16.76
CA ILE A 140 -7.02 7.62 -17.08
C ILE A 140 -7.46 7.51 -18.53
N VAL A 141 -6.62 6.88 -19.35
CA VAL A 141 -6.83 6.76 -20.80
C VAL A 141 -7.27 5.34 -21.17
N SER A 142 -8.17 5.23 -22.15
CA SER A 142 -8.49 3.94 -22.77
C SER A 142 -7.26 3.38 -23.48
N VAL A 143 -7.15 2.05 -23.51
CA VAL A 143 -6.21 1.39 -24.39
C VAL A 143 -6.98 1.14 -25.69
N GLU A 144 -6.59 1.78 -26.79
CA GLU A 144 -7.11 1.38 -28.10
C GLU A 144 -6.51 0.00 -28.40
N GLU A 145 -7.37 -1.00 -28.59
CA GLU A 145 -6.94 -2.29 -29.13
C GLU A 145 -6.71 -2.09 -30.62
N GLU A 146 -5.45 -2.09 -31.07
CA GLU A 146 -5.15 -2.28 -32.49
C GLU A 146 -5.59 -3.71 -32.86
N GLU A 147 -6.75 -3.83 -33.51
CA GLU A 147 -7.13 -5.07 -34.19
C GLU A 147 -6.14 -5.30 -35.35
N PHE A 148 -5.20 -6.22 -35.14
CA PHE A 148 -4.39 -6.75 -36.24
C PHE A 148 -5.27 -7.73 -37.04
N GLU A 149 -5.86 -7.26 -38.14
CA GLU A 149 -6.36 -8.14 -39.19
C GLU A 149 -5.15 -8.82 -39.86
N PHE A 150 -5.07 -10.14 -39.72
CA PHE A 150 -4.18 -10.95 -40.54
C PHE A 150 -4.89 -11.22 -41.88
N GLU A 151 -4.41 -10.60 -42.96
CA GLU A 151 -4.76 -10.97 -44.35
C GLU A 151 -4.27 -12.37 -44.74
#